data_AF-A0AA87YUB4-F1
#
_entry.id   AF-A0AA87YUB4-F1
#
_cell.length_a   1.000
_cell.length_b   1.000
_cell.length_c   1.000
_cell.angle_alpha   90.00
_cell.angle_beta   90.00
_cell.angle_gamma   90.00
#
_symmetry.space_group_name_H-M   'P 1'
#
loop_
_entity.id
_entity.type
_entity.pdbx_description
1 polymer ?
#
loop_
_entity_poly.entity_id
_entity_poly.type
_entity_poly.pdbx_seq_one_letter_code
_entity_poly.pdbx_strand_id
1 'polypeptide(L)'
;MDALTDSTGTFIFKIEDDHEDQICECVLVSSPISDCKLADPGRCRASALLTRYMNGVVNSKHIVNNMGFLKEKPLAGCEQVLKQYFPPDEDDQ
;
A
#
# COMPACT_ATOMS: atom_id res chain seq x y z
N MET A 1 16.17 2.35 5.42
CA MET A 1 15.55 1.90 6.69
C MET A 1 14.56 0.84 6.30
N ASP A 2 14.62 -0.33 6.93
CA ASP A 2 13.86 -1.49 6.50
C ASP A 2 12.97 -1.97 7.65
N ALA A 3 11.79 -2.48 7.33
CA ALA A 3 10.84 -3.04 8.28
C ALA A 3 10.20 -4.29 7.70
N LEU A 4 9.83 -5.23 8.58
CA LEU A 4 9.04 -6.41 8.24
C LEU A 4 7.60 -6.19 8.64
N THR A 5 6.68 -6.71 7.84
CA THR A 5 5.27 -6.77 8.21
C THR A 5 5.07 -7.79 9.33
N ASP A 6 4.18 -7.48 10.27
CA ASP A 6 3.71 -8.44 11.27
C ASP A 6 2.72 -9.47 10.69
N SER A 7 2.14 -10.31 11.54
CA SER A 7 1.16 -11.33 11.13
C SER A 7 -0.13 -10.76 10.53
N THR A 8 -0.39 -9.47 10.68
CA THR A 8 -1.55 -8.77 10.08
C THR A 8 -1.21 -8.14 8.72
N GLY A 9 0.06 -8.17 8.30
CA GLY A 9 0.53 -7.46 7.11
C GLY A 9 0.89 -6.00 7.38
N THR A 10 0.95 -5.56 8.63
CA THR A 10 1.26 -4.17 9.00
C THR A 10 2.75 -3.99 9.24
N PHE A 11 3.35 -2.95 8.67
CA PHE A 11 4.71 -2.51 9.01
C PHE A 11 4.64 -1.20 9.79
N ILE A 12 5.62 -0.97 10.68
CA ILE A 12 5.72 0.25 11.48
C ILE A 12 7.15 0.77 11.41
N PHE A 13 7.29 2.01 10.93
CA PHE A 13 8.53 2.78 11.07
C PHE A 13 8.41 3.72 12.25
N LYS A 14 9.43 3.74 13.11
CA LYS A 14 9.59 4.78 14.14
C LYS A 14 10.56 5.81 13.58
N ILE A 15 10.08 7.04 13.45
CA ILE A 15 10.83 8.18 12.95
C ILE A 15 11.06 9.11 14.15
N GLU A 16 12.31 9.40 14.45
CA GLU A 16 12.67 10.22 15.62
C GLU A 16 12.58 11.72 15.31
N ASP A 17 12.87 12.10 14.06
CA ASP A 17 12.97 13.49 13.63
C ASP A 17 11.72 13.95 12.86
N ASP A 18 11.44 15.26 12.92
CA ASP A 18 10.46 15.91 12.06
C ASP A 18 11.11 16.16 10.69
N HIS A 19 10.50 15.65 9.63
CA HIS A 19 10.99 15.82 8.27
C HIS A 19 10.32 17.00 7.55
N GLU A 20 9.55 17.82 8.28
CA GLU A 20 8.89 19.03 7.78
C GLU A 20 8.12 18.73 6.47
N ASP A 21 8.43 19.47 5.40
CA ASP A 21 7.76 19.35 4.10
C ASP A 21 8.33 18.23 3.21
N GLN A 22 9.20 17.36 3.73
CA GLN A 22 9.76 16.26 2.93
C GLN A 22 8.73 15.15 2.70
N ILE A 23 8.61 14.75 1.42
CA ILE A 23 7.86 13.57 1.03
C ILE A 23 8.80 12.37 1.04
N CYS A 24 8.56 11.44 1.94
CA CYS A 24 9.28 10.16 2.03
C CYS A 24 8.47 9.06 1.35
N GLU A 25 9.15 8.02 0.88
CA GLU A 25 8.51 6.89 0.20
C GLU A 25 8.90 5.56 0.83
N CYS A 26 7.90 4.71 1.04
CA CYS A 26 8.07 3.30 1.35
C CYS A 26 8.03 2.51 0.04
N VAL A 27 8.94 1.55 -0.12
CA VAL A 27 8.98 0.66 -1.29
C VAL A 27 8.99 -0.79 -0.84
N LEU A 28 8.31 -1.64 -1.61
CA LEU A 28 8.36 -3.08 -1.42
C LEU A 28 9.72 -3.65 -1.83
N VAL A 29 10.33 -4.43 -0.95
CA VAL A 29 11.63 -5.07 -1.18
C VAL A 29 11.47 -6.56 -1.48
N SER A 30 10.71 -7.28 -0.64
CA SER A 30 10.55 -8.73 -0.78
C SER A 30 9.26 -9.23 -0.16
N SER A 31 8.81 -10.40 -0.61
CA SER A 31 7.66 -11.12 -0.06
C SER A 31 8.08 -12.52 0.43
N PRO A 32 7.62 -12.96 1.62
CA PRO A 32 7.87 -14.31 2.10
C PRO A 32 6.98 -15.36 1.40
N ILE A 33 5.94 -14.94 0.67
CA ILE A 33 4.99 -15.83 0.00
C ILE A 33 5.59 -16.25 -1.34
N SER A 34 5.71 -17.57 -1.55
CA SER A 34 6.46 -18.15 -2.66
C SER A 34 5.94 -17.74 -4.05
N ASP A 35 4.62 -17.64 -4.21
CA ASP A 35 3.94 -17.34 -5.48
C ASP A 35 3.37 -15.91 -5.54
N CYS A 36 3.88 -15.01 -4.70
CA CYS A 36 3.44 -13.62 -4.61
C CYS A 36 4.63 -12.68 -4.39
N LYS A 37 5.52 -12.59 -5.39
CA LYS A 37 6.83 -11.89 -5.28
C LYS A 37 7.02 -10.72 -6.22
N LEU A 38 6.16 -10.56 -7.22
CA LEU A 38 6.26 -9.45 -8.16
C LEU A 38 5.62 -8.21 -7.56
N ALA A 39 6.40 -7.17 -7.25
CA ALA A 39 5.83 -5.94 -6.72
C ALA A 39 4.88 -5.32 -7.76
N ASP A 40 3.64 -5.05 -7.37
CA ASP A 40 2.64 -4.47 -8.26
C ASP A 40 3.10 -3.06 -8.70
N PRO A 41 3.34 -2.77 -9.98
CA PRO A 41 3.81 -1.46 -10.42
C PRO A 41 2.91 -0.29 -9.99
N GLY A 42 1.60 -0.52 -9.81
CA GLY A 42 0.66 0.50 -9.34
C GLY A 42 0.55 0.60 -7.83
N ARG A 43 1.10 -0.38 -7.08
CA ARG A 43 0.98 -0.49 -5.62
C ARG A 43 2.29 -0.88 -4.92
N CYS A 44 3.44 -0.68 -5.56
CA CYS A 44 4.75 -1.05 -5.00
C CYS A 44 5.35 0.03 -4.09
N ARG A 45 4.70 1.19 -4.01
CA ARG A 45 5.21 2.39 -3.36
C ARG A 45 4.09 3.13 -2.64
N ALA A 46 4.42 3.70 -1.48
CA ALA A 46 3.52 4.57 -0.74
C ALA A 46 4.28 5.80 -0.24
N SER A 47 3.72 6.99 -0.48
CA SER A 47 4.34 8.26 -0.11
C SER A 47 3.74 8.82 1.19
N ALA A 48 4.57 9.45 2.01
CA ALA A 48 4.18 10.06 3.28
C ALA A 48 4.82 11.45 3.41
N LEU A 49 4.01 12.44 3.80
CA LEU A 49 4.51 13.70 4.32
C LEU A 49 4.74 13.54 5.83
N LEU A 50 6.00 13.48 6.25
CA LEU A 50 6.40 13.18 7.62
C LEU A 50 6.60 14.45 8.45
N THR A 51 5.52 15.21 8.62
CA THR A 51 5.50 16.39 9.51
C THR A 51 4.76 16.12 10.81
N ARG A 52 5.35 16.55 11.93
CA ARG A 52 4.68 16.47 13.25
C ARG A 52 3.46 17.37 13.35
N TYR A 53 3.34 18.37 12.49
CA TYR A 53 2.27 19.36 12.50
C TYR A 53 1.60 19.43 11.13
N MET A 54 0.47 18.73 10.96
CA MET A 54 -0.33 18.85 9.74
C MET A 54 -1.43 19.89 9.97
N ASN A 55 -1.37 21.01 9.24
CA ASN A 55 -2.38 22.08 9.29
C ASN A 55 -2.65 22.60 10.72
N GLY A 56 -1.62 22.69 11.56
CA GLY A 56 -1.74 23.15 12.95
C GLY A 56 -2.23 22.10 13.95
N VAL A 57 -2.44 20.85 13.53
CA VAL A 57 -2.77 19.72 14.40
C VAL A 57 -1.55 18.83 14.58
N VAL A 58 -1.28 18.41 15.82
CA VAL A 58 -0.22 17.44 16.10
C VAL A 58 -0.60 16.11 15.46
N ASN A 59 0.20 15.66 14.50
CA ASN A 59 0.08 14.36 13.88
C ASN A 59 1.37 13.57 14.10
N SER A 60 1.33 12.61 15.02
CA SER A 60 2.47 11.72 15.30
C SER A 60 2.31 10.34 14.65
N LYS A 61 1.25 10.13 13.86
CA LYS A 61 0.99 8.84 13.23
C LYS A 61 0.52 9.05 11.79
N HIS A 62 1.44 8.85 10.85
CA HIS A 62 1.16 8.86 9.43
C HIS A 62 0.77 7.46 8.97
N ILE A 63 -0.42 7.34 8.38
CA ILE A 63 -0.89 6.10 7.74
C ILE A 63 -0.76 6.31 6.24
N VAL A 64 -0.10 5.38 5.57
CA VAL A 64 0.11 5.40 4.12
C VAL A 64 -0.76 4.36 3.44
N ASN A 65 -0.92 4.49 2.12
CA ASN A 65 -1.65 3.51 1.32
C ASN A 65 -1.05 2.11 1.45
N ASN A 66 -1.91 1.10 1.33
CA ASN A 66 -1.49 -0.28 1.27
C ASN A 66 -0.68 -0.55 -0.01
N MET A 67 0.40 -1.32 0.15
CA MET A 67 1.22 -1.80 -0.95
C MET A 67 0.96 -3.28 -1.20
N GLY A 68 1.29 -3.78 -2.40
CA GLY A 68 1.01 -5.17 -2.76
C GLY A 68 2.03 -5.82 -3.69
N PHE A 69 2.17 -7.14 -3.52
CA PHE A 69 2.77 -8.03 -4.51
C PHE A 69 1.65 -8.74 -5.28
N LEU A 70 1.92 -9.07 -6.55
CA LEU A 70 1.04 -9.82 -7.42
C LEU A 70 1.26 -11.32 -7.22
N LYS A 71 0.15 -12.06 -7.10
CA LYS A 71 0.12 -13.51 -7.25
C LYS A 71 0.47 -13.88 -8.70
N GLU A 72 1.23 -14.95 -8.89
CA GLU A 72 1.59 -15.45 -10.22
C GLU A 72 0.38 -15.88 -11.06
N LYS A 73 -0.70 -16.33 -10.40
CA LYS A 73 -1.95 -16.74 -11.04
C LYS A 73 -3.14 -16.07 -10.36
N PRO A 74 -4.14 -15.61 -11.13
CA PRO A 74 -5.39 -15.12 -10.57
C PRO A 74 -6.06 -16.17 -9.68
N LEU A 75 -6.64 -15.74 -8.57
CA LEU A 75 -7.41 -16.62 -7.69
C LEU A 75 -8.79 -16.90 -8.30
N ALA A 76 -9.36 -18.06 -7.94
CA ALA A 76 -10.78 -18.30 -8.18
C ALA A 76 -11.59 -17.21 -7.47
N GLY A 77 -12.50 -16.55 -8.18
CA GLY A 77 -13.26 -15.42 -7.64
C GLY A 77 -12.83 -14.05 -8.18
N CYS A 78 -11.62 -13.89 -8.73
CA CYS A 78 -11.15 -12.59 -9.21
C CYS A 78 -12.05 -11.99 -10.30
N GLU A 79 -12.54 -12.82 -11.23
CA GLU A 79 -13.44 -12.37 -12.29
C GLU A 79 -14.78 -11.86 -11.72
N GLN A 80 -15.33 -12.56 -10.73
CA GLN A 80 -16.59 -12.20 -10.08
C GLN A 80 -16.45 -10.87 -9.34
N VAL A 81 -15.33 -10.68 -8.64
CA VAL A 81 -15.02 -9.42 -7.95
C VAL A 81 -14.88 -8.28 -8.96
N LEU A 82 -14.20 -8.49 -10.09
CA LEU A 82 -14.07 -7.48 -11.14
C LEU A 82 -15.45 -7.08 -11.70
N LYS A 83 -16.32 -8.05 -12.01
CA LYS A 83 -17.69 -7.79 -12.48
C LYS A 83 -18.53 -7.02 -11.46
N GLN A 84 -18.29 -7.23 -10.16
CA GLN A 84 -19.01 -6.49 -9.11
C GLN A 84 -18.59 -5.01 -9.06
N TYR A 85 -17.31 -4.70 -9.25
CA TYR A 85 -16.81 -3.33 -9.23
C TYR A 85 -16.99 -2.60 -10.57
N PHE A 86 -17.05 -3.35 -11.68
CA PHE A 86 -17.22 -2.86 -13.03
C PHE A 86 -18.37 -3.63 -13.71
N PRO A 87 -19.62 -3.37 -13.32
CA PRO A 87 -20.78 -3.97 -14.00
C PRO A 87 -20.80 -3.50 -15.47
N PRO A 88 -21.27 -4.35 -16.41
CA PRO A 88 -21.52 -3.89 -17.77
C PRO A 88 -22.56 -2.76 -17.74
N ASP A 89 -22.33 -1.73 -18.55
CA ASP A 89 -23.30 -0.64 -18.70
C ASP A 89 -24.62 -1.20 -19.27
N GLU A 90 -25.76 -0.81 -18.68
CA GLU A 90 -27.08 -1.28 -19.10
C GLU A 90 -27.49 -0.76 -20.51
N ASP A 91 -26.69 0.11 -21.13
CA ASP A 91 -26.95 0.79 -22.40
C ASP A 91 -26.41 0.06 -23.64
N ASP A 92 -25.80 -1.12 -23.51
CA ASP A 92 -25.34 -1.97 -24.63
C ASP A 92 -26.42 -2.95 -25.15
N GLN A 93 -27.71 -2.57 -25.09
CA GLN A 93 -28.84 -3.32 -25.70
C GLN A 93 -29.54 -2.53 -26.82
#